data_AF-A0A0D2MM50-F1
#
_entry.id   AF-A0A0D2MM50-F1
#
_cell.length_a   1.000
_cell.length_b   1.000
_cell.length_c   1.000
_cell.angle_alpha   90.00
_cell.angle_beta   90.00
_cell.angle_gamma   90.00
#
_symmetry.space_group_name_H-M   'P 1'
#
loop_
_entity.id
_entity.type
_entity.pdbx_description
1 polymer ?
#
loop_
_entity_poly.entity_id
_entity_poly.type
_entity_poly.pdbx_seq_one_letter_code
_entity_poly.pdbx_strand_id
1 'polypeptide(L)'
;MGPADVVEVTAGAAPRRYSLDPKDVGIPRCTVEDLKGGDAALNAAILRDVFGGARGPVADALNLNAGYALAAAEVAVDPREGVAMAQEAQRAGKAAGVLEAWAALSQKEAAAERGAGAGGQQQPQVAATA
;
A
#
# COMPACT_ATOMS: atom_id res chain seq x y z
N MET A 1 -3.21 15.27 -10.64
CA MET A 1 -2.12 14.50 -11.24
C MET A 1 -1.78 15.01 -12.64
N GLY A 2 -0.56 15.53 -12.82
CA GLY A 2 -0.01 16.03 -14.08
C GLY A 2 1.34 15.37 -14.39
N PRO A 3 2.12 15.90 -15.34
CA PRO A 3 3.43 15.35 -15.69
C PRO A 3 4.38 15.28 -14.48
N ALA A 4 5.24 14.26 -14.45
CA ALA A 4 6.24 14.06 -13.41
C ALA A 4 7.62 13.81 -14.04
N ASP A 5 8.67 14.32 -13.40
CA ASP A 5 10.05 13.99 -13.77
C ASP A 5 10.44 12.65 -13.13
N VAL A 6 10.94 11.73 -13.94
CA VAL A 6 11.32 10.37 -13.52
C VAL A 6 12.82 10.18 -13.70
N VAL A 7 13.45 9.56 -12.71
CA VAL A 7 14.82 9.05 -12.78
C VAL A 7 14.77 7.54 -12.55
N GLU A 8 15.02 6.79 -13.61
CA GLU A 8 15.06 5.33 -13.58
C GLU A 8 16.49 4.86 -13.34
N VAL A 9 16.65 3.99 -12.34
CA VAL A 9 17.95 3.47 -11.91
C VAL A 9 17.90 1.95 -12.01
N THR A 10 18.70 1.41 -12.93
CA THR A 10 18.88 -0.03 -13.12
C THR A 10 20.31 -0.40 -12.77
N ALA A 11 20.49 -1.49 -12.01
CA ALA A 11 21.82 -1.95 -11.63
C ALA A 11 22.68 -2.22 -12.88
N GLY A 12 23.89 -1.65 -12.92
CA GLY A 12 24.80 -1.81 -14.06
C GLY A 12 24.52 -0.93 -15.28
N ALA A 13 23.51 -0.05 -15.23
CA ALA A 13 23.22 0.92 -16.29
C ALA A 13 23.36 2.37 -15.79
N ALA A 14 23.60 3.30 -16.71
CA ALA A 14 23.54 4.73 -16.39
C ALA A 14 22.09 5.15 -16.09
N PRO A 15 21.85 6.04 -15.11
CA PRO A 15 20.50 6.52 -14.80
C PRO A 15 19.84 7.18 -16.01
N ARG A 16 18.58 6.82 -16.26
CA ARG A 16 17.77 7.41 -17.33
C ARG A 16 16.85 8.46 -16.76
N ARG A 17 16.70 9.58 -17.45
CA ARG A 17 15.81 10.68 -17.07
C ARG A 17 14.76 10.89 -18.16
N TYR A 18 13.50 11.01 -17.78
CA TYR A 18 12.41 11.30 -18.70
C TYR A 18 11.25 11.96 -17.97
N SER A 19 10.34 12.57 -18.73
CA SER A 19 9.07 13.07 -18.21
C SER A 19 7.99 12.02 -18.45
N LEU A 20 7.14 11.80 -17.46
CA LEU A 20 5.98 10.93 -17.50
C LEU A 20 4.71 11.78 -17.55
N ASP A 21 3.87 11.63 -18.58
CA ASP A 21 2.46 12.01 -18.49
C ASP A 21 1.65 10.80 -18.02
N PRO A 22 0.81 10.88 -16.98
CA PRO A 22 -0.05 9.76 -16.56
C PRO A 22 -0.89 9.18 -17.71
N LYS A 23 -1.20 9.99 -18.75
CA LYS A 23 -1.89 9.52 -19.96
C LYS A 23 -1.11 8.46 -20.74
N ASP A 24 0.23 8.48 -20.66
CA ASP A 24 1.12 7.54 -21.34
C ASP A 24 1.01 6.11 -20.79
N VAL A 25 0.37 5.94 -19.63
CA VAL A 25 0.06 4.64 -19.02
C VAL A 25 -1.44 4.42 -18.85
N GLY A 26 -2.26 5.21 -19.57
CA GLY A 26 -3.72 5.04 -19.59
C GLY A 26 -4.45 5.64 -18.40
N ILE A 27 -3.82 6.51 -17.61
CA ILE A 27 -4.43 7.17 -16.47
C ILE A 27 -4.84 8.61 -16.81
N PRO A 28 -6.10 9.03 -16.58
CA PRO A 28 -6.51 10.42 -16.75
C PRO A 28 -5.75 11.38 -15.83
N ARG A 29 -5.56 12.62 -16.29
CA ARG A 29 -5.13 13.70 -15.41
C ARG A 29 -6.26 14.10 -14.47
N CYS A 30 -5.92 14.55 -13.27
CA CYS A 30 -6.85 15.06 -12.27
C CYS A 30 -6.30 16.34 -11.61
N THR A 31 -7.11 17.01 -10.80
CA THR A 31 -6.69 18.15 -9.97
C THR A 31 -6.04 17.68 -8.67
N VAL A 32 -5.53 18.60 -7.85
CA VAL A 32 -5.04 18.27 -6.50
C VAL A 32 -6.23 18.02 -5.57
N GLU A 33 -7.32 18.76 -5.78
CA GLU A 33 -8.58 18.66 -5.05
C GLU A 33 -9.20 17.27 -5.19
N ASP A 34 -9.11 16.66 -6.37
CA ASP A 34 -9.57 15.29 -6.63
C ASP A 34 -8.84 14.21 -5.81
N LEU A 35 -7.64 14.53 -5.29
CA LEU A 35 -6.81 13.63 -4.49
C LEU A 35 -6.81 13.99 -3.00
N LYS A 36 -7.67 14.95 -2.60
CA LYS A 36 -7.68 15.47 -1.24
C LYS A 36 -8.15 14.40 -0.25
N GLY A 37 -7.26 14.02 0.66
CA GLY A 37 -7.62 13.23 1.84
C GLY A 37 -8.14 14.10 2.99
N GLY A 38 -8.37 13.46 4.14
CA GLY A 38 -8.66 14.14 5.40
C GLY A 38 -8.00 13.44 6.58
N ASP A 39 -8.75 13.24 7.66
CA ASP A 39 -8.25 12.55 8.84
C ASP A 39 -8.02 11.04 8.60
N ALA A 40 -7.50 10.36 9.63
CA ALA A 40 -7.20 8.93 9.55
C ALA A 40 -8.44 8.08 9.24
N ALA A 41 -9.61 8.42 9.80
CA ALA A 41 -10.83 7.67 9.59
C ALA A 41 -11.34 7.82 8.15
N LEU A 42 -11.34 9.05 7.63
CA LEU A 42 -11.72 9.34 6.25
C LEU A 42 -10.77 8.68 5.26
N ASN A 43 -9.47 8.80 5.44
CA ASN A 43 -8.49 8.18 4.53
C ASN A 43 -8.61 6.65 4.55
N ALA A 44 -8.88 6.05 5.72
CA ALA A 44 -9.09 4.62 5.82
C ALA A 44 -10.40 4.16 5.17
N ALA A 45 -11.45 4.98 5.16
CA ALA A 45 -12.67 4.71 4.40
C ALA A 45 -12.41 4.78 2.89
N ILE A 46 -11.78 5.87 2.42
CA ILE A 46 -11.42 6.07 1.01
C ILE A 46 -10.59 4.89 0.49
N LEU A 47 -9.57 4.45 1.22
CA LEU A 47 -8.73 3.33 0.81
C LEU A 47 -9.49 2.00 0.76
N ARG A 48 -10.40 1.75 1.70
CA ARG A 48 -11.25 0.55 1.69
C ARG A 48 -12.19 0.55 0.48
N ASP A 49 -12.79 1.69 0.16
CA ASP A 49 -13.64 1.82 -1.02
C ASP A 49 -12.85 1.55 -2.31
N VAL A 50 -11.66 2.13 -2.43
CA VAL A 50 -10.77 1.89 -3.58
C VAL A 50 -10.39 0.41 -3.67
N PHE A 51 -9.94 -0.22 -2.58
CA PHE A 51 -9.59 -1.64 -2.59
C PHE A 51 -10.80 -2.56 -2.81
N GLY A 52 -12.01 -2.10 -2.50
CA GLY A 52 -13.29 -2.71 -2.86
C GLY A 52 -13.69 -2.54 -4.33
N GLY A 53 -12.85 -1.88 -5.14
CA GLY A 53 -13.05 -1.72 -6.59
C GLY A 53 -13.62 -0.37 -7.01
N ALA A 54 -13.75 0.61 -6.11
CA ALA A 54 -14.15 1.96 -6.48
C ALA A 54 -13.18 2.56 -7.51
N ARG A 55 -13.74 3.28 -8.49
CA ARG A 55 -12.98 3.95 -9.55
C ARG A 55 -12.90 5.44 -9.29
N GLY A 56 -11.97 6.11 -9.97
CA GLY A 56 -11.80 7.55 -9.93
C GLY A 56 -10.39 7.97 -9.56
N PRO A 57 -10.15 9.29 -9.40
CA PRO A 57 -8.81 9.86 -9.32
C PRO A 57 -7.90 9.25 -8.24
N VAL A 58 -8.45 8.91 -7.07
CA VAL A 58 -7.68 8.28 -5.99
C VAL A 58 -7.27 6.85 -6.36
N ALA A 59 -8.18 6.06 -6.94
CA ALA A 59 -7.88 4.71 -7.42
C ALA A 59 -6.85 4.75 -8.56
N ASP A 60 -7.01 5.69 -9.48
CA ASP A 60 -6.10 5.92 -10.60
C ASP A 60 -4.68 6.28 -10.13
N ALA A 61 -4.56 7.17 -9.13
CA ALA A 61 -3.27 7.52 -8.53
C ALA A 61 -2.63 6.33 -7.79
N LEU A 62 -3.42 5.51 -7.08
CA LEU A 62 -2.91 4.30 -6.43
C LEU A 62 -2.43 3.26 -7.44
N ASN A 63 -3.20 3.02 -8.50
CA ASN A 63 -2.84 2.10 -9.56
C ASN A 63 -1.61 2.56 -10.34
N LEU A 64 -1.43 3.88 -10.56
CA LEU A 64 -0.22 4.44 -11.14
C LEU A 64 1.02 4.08 -10.30
N ASN A 65 0.98 4.39 -9.00
CA ASN A 65 2.10 4.11 -8.10
C ASN A 65 2.40 2.61 -7.99
N ALA A 66 1.36 1.79 -7.84
CA ALA A 66 1.51 0.34 -7.80
C ALA A 66 2.06 -0.22 -9.12
N GLY A 67 1.64 0.31 -10.27
CA GLY A 67 2.15 -0.11 -11.57
C GLY A 67 3.63 0.18 -11.77
N TYR A 68 4.08 1.35 -11.34
CA TYR A 68 5.52 1.67 -11.31
C TYR A 68 6.31 0.79 -10.35
N ALA A 69 5.74 0.46 -9.18
CA ALA A 69 6.37 -0.47 -8.24
C ALA A 69 6.48 -1.89 -8.83
N LEU A 70 5.46 -2.37 -9.55
CA LEU A 70 5.48 -3.66 -10.23
C LEU A 70 6.53 -3.72 -11.34
N ALA A 71 6.67 -2.65 -12.13
CA ALA A 71 7.71 -2.57 -13.15
C ALA A 71 9.11 -2.50 -12.54
N ALA A 72 9.31 -1.70 -11.49
CA ALA A 72 10.58 -1.59 -10.79
C ALA A 72 10.99 -2.90 -10.09
N ALA A 73 10.01 -3.73 -9.70
CA ALA A 73 10.23 -5.05 -9.14
C ALA A 73 10.39 -6.15 -10.21
N GLU A 74 10.44 -5.80 -11.50
CA GLU A 74 10.54 -6.72 -12.64
C GLU A 74 9.37 -7.74 -12.70
N VAL A 75 8.25 -7.43 -12.05
CA VAL A 75 7.01 -8.23 -12.10
C VAL A 75 6.21 -7.90 -13.36
N ALA A 76 6.28 -6.65 -13.80
CA ALA A 76 5.75 -6.18 -15.08
C ALA A 76 6.91 -5.77 -16.00
N VAL A 77 6.76 -5.95 -17.31
CA VAL A 77 7.79 -5.60 -18.31
C VAL A 77 7.95 -4.09 -18.46
N ASP A 78 6.90 -3.33 -18.18
CA ASP A 78 6.89 -1.88 -18.22
C ASP A 78 5.81 -1.28 -17.28
N PRO A 79 5.84 0.04 -17.02
CA PRO A 79 4.84 0.67 -16.16
C PRO A 79 3.41 0.60 -16.69
N ARG A 80 3.18 0.51 -18.01
CA ARG A 80 1.82 0.41 -18.58
C ARG A 80 1.22 -0.95 -18.25
N GLU A 81 1.97 -2.03 -18.42
CA GLU A 81 1.56 -3.36 -17.98
C GLU A 81 1.35 -3.38 -16.46
N GLY A 82 2.28 -2.81 -15.69
CA GLY A 82 2.17 -2.73 -14.24
C GLY A 82 0.87 -2.04 -13.80
N VAL A 83 0.50 -0.93 -14.43
CA VAL A 83 -0.76 -0.22 -14.14
C VAL A 83 -1.97 -1.11 -14.45
N ALA A 84 -1.96 -1.82 -15.59
CA ALA A 84 -3.04 -2.74 -15.95
C ALA A 84 -3.18 -3.89 -14.92
N MET A 85 -2.06 -4.45 -14.45
CA MET A 85 -2.02 -5.47 -13.41
C MET A 85 -2.55 -4.94 -12.07
N ALA A 86 -2.15 -3.73 -11.67
CA ALA A 86 -2.61 -3.10 -10.43
C ALA A 86 -4.13 -2.87 -10.46
N GLN A 87 -4.64 -2.33 -11.57
CA GLN A 87 -6.07 -2.13 -11.76
C GLN A 87 -6.85 -3.46 -11.72
N GLU A 88 -6.31 -4.52 -12.31
CA GLU A 88 -6.94 -5.84 -12.28
C GLU A 88 -6.96 -6.42 -10.86
N ALA A 89 -5.84 -6.33 -10.14
CA ALA A 89 -5.75 -6.77 -8.75
C ALA A 89 -6.73 -6.00 -7.84
N GLN A 90 -6.87 -4.69 -8.06
CA GLN A 90 -7.82 -3.84 -7.37
C GLN A 90 -9.26 -4.28 -7.66
N ARG A 91 -9.66 -4.37 -8.95
CA ARG A 91 -11.03 -4.71 -9.35
C ARG A 91 -11.44 -6.13 -8.96
N ALA A 92 -10.50 -7.06 -8.93
CA ALA A 92 -10.73 -8.43 -8.47
C ALA A 92 -10.78 -8.56 -6.94
N GLY A 93 -10.65 -7.46 -6.18
CA GLY A 93 -10.67 -7.46 -4.72
C GLY A 93 -9.43 -8.09 -4.07
N LYS A 94 -8.37 -8.37 -4.84
CA LYS A 94 -7.14 -8.99 -4.31
C LYS A 94 -6.44 -8.06 -3.32
N ALA A 95 -6.41 -6.75 -3.62
CA ALA A 95 -5.86 -5.75 -2.72
C ALA A 95 -6.59 -5.72 -1.36
N ALA A 96 -7.93 -5.75 -1.38
CA ALA A 96 -8.73 -5.85 -0.16
C ALA A 96 -8.43 -7.13 0.62
N GLY A 97 -8.34 -8.28 -0.07
CA GLY A 97 -7.98 -9.56 0.56
C GLY A 97 -6.62 -9.52 1.27
N VAL A 98 -5.60 -8.89 0.66
CA VAL A 98 -4.28 -8.71 1.29
C VAL A 98 -4.37 -7.80 2.53
N LEU A 99 -5.12 -6.70 2.46
CA LEU A 99 -5.29 -5.80 3.59
C LEU A 99 -5.94 -6.51 4.79
N GLU A 100 -7.01 -7.26 4.57
CA GLU A 100 -7.71 -8.00 5.62
C GLU A 100 -6.83 -9.10 6.24
N ALA A 101 -6.12 -9.86 5.40
CA ALA A 101 -5.18 -10.87 5.87
C ALA A 101 -4.04 -10.26 6.72
N TRP A 102 -3.50 -9.12 6.28
CA TRP A 102 -2.44 -8.41 7.00
C TRP A 102 -2.93 -7.85 8.34
N ALA A 103 -4.10 -7.24 8.36
CA ALA A 103 -4.72 -6.74 9.59
C ALA A 103 -4.94 -7.88 10.59
N ALA A 104 -5.53 -8.99 10.16
CA ALA A 104 -5.76 -10.16 11.01
C ALA A 104 -4.45 -10.73 11.59
N LEU A 105 -3.42 -10.88 10.74
CA LEU A 105 -2.11 -11.36 11.18
C LEU A 105 -1.48 -10.43 12.22
N SER A 106 -1.41 -9.13 11.93
CA SER A 106 -0.79 -8.15 12.85
C SER A 106 -1.48 -8.10 14.22
N GLN A 107 -2.81 -8.22 14.25
CA GLN A 107 -3.60 -8.20 15.49
C GLN A 107 -3.38 -9.46 16.31
N LYS A 108 -3.28 -10.63 15.64
CA LYS A 108 -2.95 -11.91 16.28
C LYS A 108 -1.57 -11.85 16.93
N GLU A 109 -0.54 -11.39 16.21
CA GLU A 109 0.82 -11.30 16.74
C GLU A 109 0.88 -10.33 17.93
N ALA A 110 0.26 -9.15 17.81
CA ALA A 110 0.19 -8.19 18.90
C ALA A 110 -0.55 -8.74 20.13
N ALA A 111 -1.56 -9.60 19.96
CA ALA A 111 -2.25 -10.27 21.06
C ALA A 111 -1.38 -11.34 21.72
N ALA A 112 -0.62 -12.11 20.94
CA ALA A 112 0.32 -13.12 21.45
C ALA A 112 1.43 -12.48 22.30
N GLU A 113 1.99 -11.35 21.86
CA GLU A 113 2.99 -10.58 22.62
C GLU A 113 2.42 -10.06 23.95
N ARG A 114 1.19 -9.52 23.94
CA ARG A 114 0.51 -9.08 25.17
C ARG A 114 0.22 -10.23 26.13
N GLY A 115 -0.12 -11.42 25.62
CA GLY A 115 -0.34 -12.63 26.42
C GLY A 115 0.94 -13.18 27.02
N ALA A 116 2.05 -13.17 26.27
CA ALA A 116 3.36 -13.64 26.74
C ALA A 116 3.95 -12.74 27.83
N GLY A 117 3.72 -11.42 27.78
CA GLY A 117 4.15 -10.47 28.81
C GLY A 117 3.42 -10.57 30.15
N ALA A 118 2.24 -11.21 30.19
CA ALA A 118 1.42 -11.33 31.41
C ALA A 118 1.77 -12.55 32.28
N GLY A 119 2.58 -13.50 31.79
CA GLY A 119 2.91 -14.76 32.48
C GLY A 119 4.13 -14.74 33.41
N GLY A 120 4.71 -13.56 33.69
CA GLY A 120 6.08 -13.44 34.19
C GLY A 120 6.29 -12.80 35.55
N GLN A 121 5.37 -12.89 36.53
CA GLN A 121 5.69 -12.52 37.92
C GLN A 121 4.90 -13.36 38.96
N GLN A 122 5.45 -14.52 39.35
CA GLN A 122 5.18 -15.08 40.68
C GLN A 122 6.46 -14.88 41.52
N GLN A 123 6.49 -13.83 42.34
CA GLN A 123 7.51 -13.71 43.38
C GLN A 123 7.19 -14.72 44.50
N PRO A 124 8.17 -15.51 44.99
CA PRO A 124 7.95 -16.35 46.15
C PRO A 124 7.80 -15.46 47.40
N GLN A 125 6.64 -15.57 48.08
CA GLN A 125 6.47 -14.98 49.41
C GLN A 125 7.41 -15.68 50.38
N VAL A 126 8.41 -14.95 50.87
CA VAL A 126 9.24 -15.41 51.98
C VAL A 126 8.40 -15.31 53.25
N ALA A 127 8.00 -16.45 53.79
CA ALA A 127 7.27 -16.54 55.05
C ALA A 127 8.14 -15.95 56.17
N ALA A 128 7.66 -14.89 56.81
CA ALA A 128 8.21 -14.39 58.04
C ALA A 128 7.90 -15.39 59.16
N THR A 129 8.92 -16.13 59.60
CA THR A 129 8.90 -16.81 60.90
C THR A 129 9.56 -15.92 61.94
N ALA A 130 8.89 -15.89 63.10
CA ALA A 130 9.13 -15.07 64.29
C ALA A 130 10.52 -15.22 64.94
#